data_AF-A0A011MTC4-F1
#
_entry.id   AF-A0A011MTC4-F1
#
_cell.length_a   1.000
_cell.length_b   1.000
_cell.length_c   1.000
_cell.angle_alpha   90.00
_cell.angle_beta   90.00
_cell.angle_gamma   90.00
#
_symmetry.space_group_name_H-M   'P 1'
#
loop_
_entity.id
_entity.type
_entity.pdbx_description
1 polymer ?
#
loop_
_entity_poly.entity_id
_entity_poly.type
_entity_poly.pdbx_seq_one_letter_code
_entity_poly.pdbx_strand_id
1 'polypeptide(L)'
;MDAAVVTGKKTFIRVVEVWVPGNDRSTLEFSAGLYGSAERFGAISRQMCFGLGEGLPGQAWLDGRPIVLKQFAGANFRRTQAAHAEGLTCGIALPVFAGDFLTAVLVIFCGDDEAHAGAIELWCNDPAASKDMTLEDGYYGTTADAFEFISRRTAFRQGHGLPGLAWESRLPVFQEDLGKGERFLRADSAIKVGINRGFVLPCATRGASTYVMAFLSAMATPIVRRFETWLPDADGERLTRAGGFCEVSGTVPAGDDRDFIERGQGTLGRAAFSGVPMVGESAASEPGLVGRAASAAGLDAVVAVPVLHDGRLRAVVAWYF
;
A
#
# COMPACT_ATOMS: atom_id res chain seq x y z
N MET A 1 -6.61 22.40 -4.17
CA MET A 1 -7.67 22.54 -3.14
C MET A 1 -7.08 23.27 -1.95
N ASP A 2 -7.90 23.87 -1.10
CA ASP A 2 -7.42 24.40 0.19
C ASP A 2 -6.87 23.25 1.05
N ALA A 3 -5.71 23.43 1.67
CA ALA A 3 -5.04 22.42 2.49
C ALA A 3 -5.96 21.92 3.63
N ALA A 4 -6.73 22.83 4.23
CA ALA A 4 -7.68 22.50 5.30
C ALA A 4 -8.81 21.56 4.83
N VAL A 5 -9.24 21.66 3.57
CA VAL A 5 -10.27 20.79 3.00
C VAL A 5 -9.71 19.39 2.74
N VAL A 6 -8.44 19.29 2.36
CA VAL A 6 -7.78 18.00 2.09
C VAL A 6 -7.45 17.25 3.38
N THR A 7 -6.97 17.94 4.41
CA THR A 7 -6.70 17.33 5.73
C THR A 7 -7.98 16.90 6.44
N GLY A 8 -9.12 17.56 6.18
CA GLY A 8 -10.43 17.13 6.65
C GLY A 8 -10.97 15.86 5.98
N LYS A 9 -10.42 15.44 4.82
CA LYS A 9 -10.87 14.23 4.13
C LYS A 9 -10.31 12.98 4.79
N LYS A 10 -11.20 11.99 4.85
CA LYS A 10 -10.96 10.63 5.27
C LYS A 10 -10.26 9.85 4.13
N THR A 11 -9.04 9.33 4.35
CA THR A 11 -8.29 8.50 3.38
C THR A 11 -8.76 7.04 3.29
N PHE A 12 -8.75 6.40 2.13
CA PHE A 12 -9.22 5.00 2.01
C PHE A 12 -8.47 4.03 2.94
N ILE A 13 -7.14 4.16 3.01
CA ILE A 13 -6.34 3.47 4.04
C ILE A 13 -6.58 4.19 5.38
N ARG A 14 -7.02 3.42 6.38
CA ARG A 14 -7.39 3.92 7.72
C ARG A 14 -6.38 3.52 8.79
N VAL A 15 -5.93 2.27 8.72
CA VAL A 15 -5.01 1.69 9.70
C VAL A 15 -3.91 0.94 8.96
N VAL A 16 -2.70 1.04 9.47
CA VAL A 16 -1.55 0.26 9.04
C VAL A 16 -0.93 -0.41 10.25
N GLU A 17 -0.55 -1.68 10.12
CA GLU A 17 0.17 -2.43 11.13
C GLU A 17 1.39 -3.09 10.50
N VAL A 18 2.50 -3.10 11.22
CA VAL A 18 3.73 -3.78 10.84
C VAL A 18 3.96 -4.92 11.82
N TRP A 19 4.00 -6.12 11.27
CA TRP A 19 4.23 -7.36 12.01
C TRP A 19 5.58 -7.93 11.59
N VAL A 20 6.46 -8.25 12.53
CA VAL A 20 7.80 -8.80 12.22
C VAL A 20 7.94 -10.19 12.83
N PRO A 21 8.72 -11.11 12.24
CA PRO A 21 9.03 -12.38 12.89
C PRO A 21 9.70 -12.14 14.25
N GLY A 22 9.22 -12.82 15.29
CA GLY A 22 9.85 -12.85 16.60
C GLY A 22 11.25 -13.47 16.54
N ASN A 23 11.97 -13.44 17.66
CA ASN A 23 13.38 -13.86 17.72
C ASN A 23 13.60 -15.33 17.31
N ASP A 24 12.67 -16.22 17.66
CA ASP A 24 12.68 -17.63 17.26
C ASP A 24 12.02 -17.90 15.90
N ARG A 25 11.45 -16.85 15.28
CA ARG A 25 10.72 -16.87 14.01
C ARG A 25 9.54 -17.86 13.98
N SER A 26 8.96 -18.19 15.13
CA SER A 26 7.78 -19.05 15.22
C SER A 26 6.46 -18.26 15.14
N THR A 27 6.50 -16.98 15.49
CA THR A 27 5.35 -16.08 15.47
C THR A 27 5.71 -14.73 14.86
N LEU A 28 4.68 -13.99 14.45
CA LEU A 28 4.74 -12.57 14.11
C LEU A 28 4.37 -11.74 15.34
N GLU A 29 5.22 -10.78 15.68
CA GLU A 29 5.08 -9.83 16.77
C GLU A 29 4.75 -8.43 16.25
N PHE A 30 3.99 -7.67 17.03
CA PHE A 30 3.66 -6.29 16.70
C PHE A 30 4.91 -5.41 16.76
N SER A 31 5.24 -4.73 15.65
CA SER A 31 6.38 -3.82 15.59
C SER A 31 5.95 -2.35 15.65
N ALA A 32 5.01 -1.96 14.79
CA ALA A 32 4.54 -0.58 14.68
C ALA A 32 3.13 -0.53 14.09
N GLY A 33 2.45 0.61 14.22
CA GLY A 33 1.17 0.81 13.55
C GLY A 33 0.70 2.24 13.59
N LEU A 34 -0.07 2.63 12.56
CA LEU A 34 -0.73 3.92 12.44
C LEU A 34 -2.23 3.68 12.52
N TYR A 35 -2.90 4.25 13.52
CA TYR A 35 -4.31 3.97 13.79
C TYR A 35 -5.25 5.16 13.55
N GLY A 36 -4.72 6.38 13.39
CA GLY A 36 -5.55 7.59 13.37
C GLY A 36 -6.47 7.62 14.59
N SER A 37 -7.78 7.74 14.36
CA SER A 37 -8.79 7.73 15.44
C SER A 37 -9.11 6.33 16.01
N ALA A 38 -8.62 5.25 15.40
CA ALA A 38 -8.95 3.86 15.77
C ALA A 38 -8.11 3.34 16.97
N GLU A 39 -8.00 4.13 18.03
CA GLU A 39 -7.11 3.85 19.17
C GLU A 39 -7.47 2.53 19.89
N ARG A 40 -8.75 2.22 20.05
CA ARG A 40 -9.22 0.98 20.70
C ARG A 40 -8.84 -0.25 19.90
N PHE A 41 -9.04 -0.21 18.59
CA PHE A 41 -8.59 -1.27 17.69
C PHE A 41 -7.08 -1.47 17.83
N GLY A 42 -6.31 -0.38 17.86
CA GLY A 42 -4.87 -0.47 18.04
C GLY A 42 -4.41 -0.98 19.40
N ALA A 43 -5.11 -0.65 20.49
CA ALA A 43 -4.79 -1.18 21.82
C ALA A 43 -4.93 -2.71 21.85
N ILE A 44 -5.96 -3.24 21.18
CA ILE A 44 -6.16 -4.69 21.02
C ILE A 44 -5.04 -5.28 20.15
N SER A 45 -4.75 -4.67 18.99
CA SER A 45 -3.73 -5.16 18.07
C SER A 45 -2.36 -5.30 18.73
N ARG A 46 -1.93 -4.32 19.54
CA ARG A 46 -0.63 -4.34 20.24
C ARG A 46 -0.43 -5.53 21.19
N GLN A 47 -1.50 -6.20 21.62
CA GLN A 47 -1.45 -7.35 22.52
C GLN A 47 -1.46 -8.70 21.76
N MET A 48 -1.55 -8.68 20.43
CA MET A 48 -1.61 -9.89 19.63
C MET A 48 -0.24 -10.35 19.15
N CYS A 49 -0.15 -11.64 18.87
CA CYS A 49 0.85 -12.25 18.02
C CYS A 49 0.16 -13.26 17.09
N PHE A 50 0.84 -13.69 16.03
CA PHE A 50 0.26 -14.61 15.05
C PHE A 50 1.27 -15.69 14.66
N GLY A 51 0.91 -16.97 14.85
CA GLY A 51 1.65 -18.08 14.27
C GLY A 51 1.51 -18.18 12.75
N LEU A 52 2.27 -19.08 12.14
CA LEU A 52 2.15 -19.42 10.72
C LEU A 52 0.72 -19.92 10.40
N GLY A 53 0.05 -19.30 9.44
CA GLY A 53 -1.35 -19.59 9.09
C GLY A 53 -2.41 -18.98 10.03
N GLU A 54 -1.99 -18.30 11.10
CA GLU A 54 -2.92 -17.71 12.07
C GLU A 54 -3.31 -16.29 11.70
N GLY A 55 -4.61 -16.05 11.58
CA GLY A 55 -5.12 -14.73 11.23
C GLY A 55 -4.67 -14.27 9.84
N LEU A 56 -5.00 -13.02 9.49
CA LEU A 56 -4.63 -12.43 8.22
C LEU A 56 -3.09 -12.36 7.99
N PRO A 57 -2.26 -11.84 8.93
CA PRO A 57 -0.82 -11.77 8.68
C PRO A 57 -0.14 -13.15 8.67
N GLY A 58 -0.55 -14.08 9.55
CA GLY A 58 0.00 -15.43 9.56
C GLY A 58 -0.36 -16.22 8.31
N GLN A 59 -1.56 -16.02 7.74
CA GLN A 59 -1.94 -16.64 6.47
C GLN A 59 -1.08 -16.11 5.31
N ALA A 60 -0.82 -14.81 5.24
CA ALA A 60 0.05 -14.24 4.20
C ALA A 60 1.49 -14.76 4.30
N TRP A 61 1.96 -14.98 5.53
CA TRP A 61 3.25 -15.64 5.78
C TRP A 61 3.24 -17.09 5.28
N LEU A 62 2.20 -17.87 5.60
CA LEU A 62 2.08 -19.27 5.16
C LEU A 62 2.02 -19.40 3.63
N ASP A 63 1.16 -18.62 2.98
CA ASP A 63 0.98 -18.68 1.53
C ASP A 63 2.20 -18.09 0.79
N GLY A 64 2.95 -17.19 1.42
CA GLY A 64 4.09 -16.52 0.80
C GLY A 64 3.69 -15.52 -0.29
N ARG A 65 2.51 -14.92 -0.18
CA ARG A 65 1.94 -13.97 -1.15
C ARG A 65 0.96 -13.01 -0.47
N PRO A 66 0.60 -11.89 -1.12
CA PRO A 66 -0.44 -10.99 -0.64
C PRO A 66 -1.79 -11.68 -0.45
N ILE A 67 -2.56 -11.20 0.52
CA ILE A 67 -3.94 -11.65 0.77
C ILE A 67 -4.86 -10.45 0.89
N VAL A 68 -6.01 -10.52 0.22
CA VAL A 68 -7.11 -9.56 0.36
C VAL A 68 -8.22 -10.21 1.18
N LEU A 69 -8.56 -9.59 2.31
CA LEU A 69 -9.68 -9.97 3.16
C LEU A 69 -10.85 -9.02 2.91
N LYS A 70 -11.83 -9.48 2.11
CA LYS A 70 -12.96 -8.67 1.64
C LYS A 70 -13.97 -8.30 2.72
N GLN A 71 -14.04 -9.10 3.78
CA GLN A 71 -14.90 -8.89 4.92
C GLN A 71 -14.32 -9.58 6.15
N PHE A 72 -14.63 -9.07 7.34
CA PHE A 72 -14.12 -9.62 8.60
C PHE A 72 -14.99 -10.75 9.15
N ALA A 73 -16.31 -10.66 8.99
CA ALA A 73 -17.25 -11.67 9.48
C ALA A 73 -17.08 -13.00 8.71
N GLY A 74 -17.04 -14.10 9.45
CA GLY A 74 -16.85 -15.45 8.88
C GLY A 74 -15.43 -15.76 8.42
N ALA A 75 -14.49 -14.83 8.54
CA ALA A 75 -13.08 -15.06 8.28
C ALA A 75 -12.32 -15.44 9.55
N ASN A 76 -11.09 -15.95 9.40
CA ASN A 76 -10.15 -16.13 10.51
C ASN A 76 -9.60 -14.76 10.96
N PHE A 77 -10.46 -13.89 11.49
CA PHE A 77 -10.12 -12.53 11.93
C PHE A 77 -10.65 -12.27 13.34
N ARG A 78 -9.73 -12.19 14.31
CA ARG A 78 -10.07 -12.13 15.75
C ARG A 78 -10.61 -10.77 16.23
N ARG A 79 -10.56 -9.74 15.40
CA ARG A 79 -10.84 -8.34 15.78
C ARG A 79 -12.08 -7.77 15.09
N THR A 80 -12.99 -8.62 14.59
CA THR A 80 -14.15 -8.21 13.77
C THR A 80 -14.99 -7.11 14.41
N GLN A 81 -15.40 -7.28 15.68
CA GLN A 81 -16.24 -6.29 16.36
C GLN A 81 -15.52 -4.94 16.53
N ALA A 82 -14.25 -4.97 16.93
CA ALA A 82 -13.45 -3.76 17.08
C ALA A 82 -13.22 -3.06 15.73
N ALA A 83 -12.94 -3.81 14.66
CA ALA A 83 -12.76 -3.25 13.33
C ALA A 83 -14.04 -2.56 12.81
N HIS A 84 -15.20 -3.19 12.98
CA HIS A 84 -16.48 -2.60 12.58
C HIS A 84 -16.84 -1.35 13.39
N ALA A 85 -16.51 -1.31 14.68
CA ALA A 85 -16.72 -0.12 15.50
C ALA A 85 -15.95 1.10 15.00
N GLU A 86 -14.82 0.88 14.32
CA GLU A 86 -13.98 1.93 13.71
C GLU A 86 -14.30 2.18 12.22
N GLY A 87 -15.33 1.53 11.67
CA GLY A 87 -15.75 1.68 10.27
C GLY A 87 -14.82 1.03 9.25
N LEU A 88 -13.98 0.07 9.67
CA LEU A 88 -13.15 -0.72 8.76
C LEU A 88 -14.02 -1.74 8.02
N THR A 89 -13.72 -1.95 6.73
CA THR A 89 -14.53 -2.82 5.86
C THR A 89 -13.73 -3.98 5.27
N CYS A 90 -12.44 -3.80 5.02
CA CYS A 90 -11.57 -4.84 4.48
C CYS A 90 -10.13 -4.73 5.02
N GLY A 91 -9.37 -5.80 4.82
CA GLY A 91 -7.96 -5.87 5.21
C GLY A 91 -7.10 -6.42 4.09
N ILE A 92 -5.84 -5.99 4.04
CA ILE A 92 -4.82 -6.50 3.13
C ILE A 92 -3.64 -6.94 3.99
N ALA A 93 -3.06 -8.11 3.73
CA ALA A 93 -1.74 -8.47 4.22
C ALA A 93 -0.76 -8.56 3.06
N LEU A 94 0.31 -7.75 3.13
CA LEU A 94 1.40 -7.73 2.18
C LEU A 94 2.65 -8.28 2.89
N PRO A 95 3.05 -9.53 2.63
CA PRO A 95 4.31 -10.04 3.15
C PRO A 95 5.48 -9.36 2.42
N VAL A 96 6.55 -9.07 3.16
CA VAL A 96 7.78 -8.49 2.64
C VAL A 96 8.88 -9.53 2.80
N PHE A 97 9.51 -9.90 1.68
CA PHE A 97 10.52 -10.94 1.63
C PHE A 97 11.86 -10.40 1.13
N ALA A 98 12.93 -10.81 1.81
CA ALA A 98 14.29 -10.72 1.30
C ALA A 98 14.75 -12.11 0.85
N GLY A 99 14.59 -12.40 -0.45
CA GLY A 99 14.70 -13.78 -0.95
C GLY A 99 13.58 -14.65 -0.37
N ASP A 100 13.90 -15.75 0.28
CA ASP A 100 12.92 -16.61 0.97
C ASP A 100 12.65 -16.19 2.42
N PHE A 101 13.39 -15.20 2.95
CA PHE A 101 13.25 -14.78 4.34
C PHE A 101 12.18 -13.70 4.48
N LEU A 102 11.10 -14.01 5.21
CA LEU A 102 10.12 -13.00 5.62
C LEU A 102 10.79 -11.96 6.54
N THR A 103 10.73 -10.68 6.17
CA THR A 103 11.21 -9.57 7.00
C THR A 103 10.07 -8.96 7.81
N ALA A 104 8.87 -8.86 7.22
CA ALA A 104 7.68 -8.35 7.87
C ALA A 104 6.40 -8.74 7.10
N VAL A 105 5.24 -8.54 7.73
CA VAL A 105 3.94 -8.45 7.07
C VAL A 105 3.36 -7.08 7.35
N LEU A 106 3.13 -6.31 6.28
CA LEU A 106 2.38 -5.05 6.35
C LEU A 106 0.89 -5.39 6.26
N VAL A 107 0.13 -5.07 7.29
CA VAL A 107 -1.33 -5.20 7.28
C VAL A 107 -1.94 -3.81 7.12
N ILE A 108 -2.83 -3.68 6.15
CA ILE A 108 -3.51 -2.44 5.82
C ILE A 108 -5.00 -2.68 6.01
N PHE A 109 -5.68 -1.82 6.75
CA PHE A 109 -7.14 -1.83 6.82
C PHE A 109 -7.70 -0.59 6.16
N CYS A 110 -8.69 -0.82 5.33
CA CYS A 110 -9.40 0.22 4.62
C CYS A 110 -10.81 0.36 5.18
N GLY A 111 -11.39 1.54 5.00
CA GLY A 111 -12.76 1.83 5.38
C GLY A 111 -13.40 2.71 4.32
N ASP A 112 -14.65 2.39 4.00
CA ASP A 112 -15.44 3.13 3.02
C ASP A 112 -15.88 4.49 3.56
N ASP A 113 -16.21 5.39 2.62
CA ASP A 113 -17.01 6.58 2.88
C ASP A 113 -18.49 6.33 2.50
N GLU A 114 -19.35 7.34 2.69
CA GLU A 114 -20.78 7.25 2.32
C GLU A 114 -21.02 6.97 0.84
N ALA A 115 -20.02 7.22 -0.03
CA ALA A 115 -20.09 6.95 -1.46
C ALA A 115 -19.67 5.52 -1.83
N HIS A 116 -19.05 4.78 -0.90
CA HIS A 116 -18.54 3.42 -1.08
C HIS A 116 -17.68 3.25 -2.35
N ALA A 117 -16.93 4.30 -2.71
CA ALA A 117 -16.26 4.40 -4.00
C ALA A 117 -14.77 4.05 -3.88
N GLY A 118 -14.45 2.77 -4.07
CA GLY A 118 -13.07 2.28 -4.11
C GLY A 118 -12.98 0.81 -4.47
N ALA A 119 -11.77 0.39 -4.85
CA ALA A 119 -11.45 -1.00 -5.08
C ALA A 119 -10.00 -1.31 -4.71
N ILE A 120 -9.77 -2.55 -4.26
CA ILE A 120 -8.46 -3.13 -4.07
C ILE A 120 -8.40 -4.37 -4.95
N GLU A 121 -7.41 -4.44 -5.82
CA GLU A 121 -7.29 -5.54 -6.78
C GLU A 121 -5.91 -6.19 -6.63
N LEU A 122 -5.90 -7.50 -6.32
CA LEU A 122 -4.71 -8.31 -6.36
C LEU A 122 -4.62 -8.97 -7.74
N TRP A 123 -3.58 -8.61 -8.48
CA TRP A 123 -3.31 -9.15 -9.80
C TRP A 123 -2.13 -10.12 -9.73
N CYS A 124 -2.21 -11.23 -10.47
CA CYS A 124 -1.21 -12.28 -10.48
C CYS A 124 -0.84 -12.71 -11.90
N ASN A 125 0.45 -12.90 -12.15
CA ASN A 125 0.94 -13.71 -13.26
C ASN A 125 1.67 -14.94 -12.72
N ASP A 126 1.25 -16.12 -13.16
CA ASP A 126 2.09 -17.32 -13.13
C ASP A 126 2.74 -17.47 -14.52
N PRO A 127 4.07 -17.31 -14.63
CA PRO A 127 4.77 -17.37 -15.91
C PRO A 127 4.71 -18.76 -16.56
N ALA A 128 4.45 -19.83 -15.80
CA ALA A 128 4.28 -21.16 -16.35
C ALA A 128 2.89 -21.35 -17.01
N ALA A 129 1.89 -20.61 -16.55
CA ALA A 129 0.51 -20.72 -17.01
C ALA A 129 0.16 -19.72 -18.13
N SER A 130 0.67 -18.49 -18.04
CA SER A 130 0.29 -17.42 -18.96
C SER A 130 1.38 -16.36 -19.11
N LYS A 131 1.37 -15.67 -20.26
CA LYS A 131 2.14 -14.44 -20.49
C LYS A 131 1.38 -13.18 -20.06
N ASP A 132 0.18 -13.34 -19.51
CA ASP A 132 -0.69 -12.27 -19.04
C ASP A 132 -0.91 -12.38 -17.54
N MET A 133 -1.11 -11.24 -16.89
CA MET A 133 -1.55 -11.13 -15.52
C MET A 133 -3.07 -11.02 -15.46
N THR A 134 -3.71 -11.81 -14.60
CA THR A 134 -5.16 -11.82 -14.38
C THR A 134 -5.50 -11.45 -12.94
N LEU A 135 -6.75 -11.10 -12.68
CA LEU A 135 -7.21 -10.79 -11.33
C LEU A 135 -7.23 -12.09 -10.49
N GLU A 136 -6.42 -12.13 -9.44
CA GLU A 136 -6.41 -13.21 -8.45
C GLU A 136 -7.54 -12.99 -7.45
N ASP A 137 -7.60 -11.79 -6.87
CA ASP A 137 -8.64 -11.43 -5.92
C ASP A 137 -8.89 -9.93 -5.87
N GLY A 138 -9.95 -9.50 -5.17
CA GLY A 138 -10.20 -8.09 -4.95
C GLY A 138 -11.37 -7.79 -4.02
N TYR A 139 -11.32 -6.59 -3.43
CA TYR A 139 -12.40 -5.96 -2.71
C TYR A 139 -12.95 -4.82 -3.55
N TYR A 140 -14.27 -4.75 -3.65
CA TYR A 140 -14.98 -3.73 -4.41
C TYR A 140 -16.04 -3.13 -3.48
N GLY A 141 -16.13 -1.80 -3.46
CA GLY A 141 -17.21 -1.12 -2.75
C GLY A 141 -18.58 -1.55 -3.26
N THR A 142 -19.62 -1.31 -2.46
CA THR A 142 -20.98 -1.83 -2.70
C THR A 142 -21.63 -1.36 -4.01
N THR A 143 -21.10 -0.30 -4.62
CA THR A 143 -21.61 0.27 -5.87
C THR A 143 -20.83 -0.18 -7.11
N ALA A 144 -19.83 -1.07 -6.95
CA ALA A 144 -18.84 -1.39 -7.97
C ALA A 144 -18.99 -2.76 -8.66
N ASP A 145 -20.17 -3.41 -8.60
CA ASP A 145 -20.41 -4.74 -9.21
C ASP A 145 -20.05 -4.81 -10.70
N ALA A 146 -20.46 -3.80 -11.48
CA ALA A 146 -20.14 -3.75 -12.91
C ALA A 146 -18.64 -3.59 -13.16
N PHE A 147 -17.95 -2.86 -12.28
CA PHE A 147 -16.51 -2.67 -12.35
C PHE A 147 -15.79 -3.98 -12.01
N GLU A 148 -16.19 -4.65 -10.93
CA GLU A 148 -15.69 -5.98 -10.55
C GLU A 148 -15.87 -7.01 -11.67
N PHE A 149 -17.05 -7.05 -12.29
CA PHE A 149 -17.36 -7.97 -13.37
C PHE A 149 -16.38 -7.84 -14.54
N ILE A 150 -16.00 -6.60 -14.87
CA ILE A 150 -15.04 -6.31 -15.95
C ILE A 150 -13.62 -6.60 -15.49
N SER A 151 -13.23 -6.24 -14.25
CA SER A 151 -11.92 -6.56 -13.68
C SER A 151 -11.63 -8.06 -13.75
N ARG A 152 -12.61 -8.90 -13.37
CA ARG A 152 -12.50 -10.37 -13.43
C ARG A 152 -12.29 -10.95 -14.84
N ARG A 153 -12.59 -10.18 -15.88
CA ARG A 153 -12.44 -10.58 -17.29
C ARG A 153 -11.31 -9.84 -18.00
N THR A 154 -10.59 -9.00 -17.28
CA THR A 154 -9.46 -8.24 -17.81
C THR A 154 -8.18 -9.03 -17.59
N ALA A 155 -7.29 -8.97 -18.57
CA ALA A 155 -5.93 -9.46 -18.46
C ALA A 155 -4.97 -8.36 -18.93
N PHE A 156 -3.81 -8.26 -18.30
CA PHE A 156 -2.79 -7.28 -18.62
C PHE A 156 -1.52 -7.95 -19.12
N ARG A 157 -1.03 -7.48 -20.26
CA ARG A 157 0.35 -7.74 -20.70
C ARG A 157 1.31 -6.93 -19.83
N GLN A 158 2.52 -7.43 -19.66
CA GLN A 158 3.62 -6.65 -19.10
C GLN A 158 3.78 -5.32 -19.88
N GLY A 159 3.96 -4.22 -19.16
CA GLY A 159 4.05 -2.86 -19.70
C GLY A 159 2.72 -2.22 -20.10
N HIS A 160 1.59 -2.95 -20.04
CA HIS A 160 0.30 -2.47 -20.52
C HIS A 160 -0.72 -2.29 -19.39
N GLY A 161 -1.33 -1.10 -19.33
CA GLY A 161 -2.21 -0.72 -18.22
C GLY A 161 -1.44 -0.54 -16.91
N LEU A 162 -2.12 -0.04 -15.88
CA LEU A 162 -1.47 0.31 -14.62
C LEU A 162 -0.84 -0.92 -13.92
N PRO A 163 -1.51 -2.09 -13.82
CA PRO A 163 -0.87 -3.30 -13.30
C PRO A 163 0.31 -3.79 -14.14
N GLY A 164 0.20 -3.76 -15.47
CA GLY A 164 1.27 -4.19 -16.38
C GLY A 164 2.53 -3.31 -16.29
N LEU A 165 2.37 -1.99 -16.10
CA LEU A 165 3.49 -1.06 -15.91
C LEU A 165 4.24 -1.32 -14.59
N ALA A 166 3.52 -1.59 -13.50
CA ALA A 166 4.16 -1.95 -12.22
C ALA A 166 4.86 -3.32 -12.32
N TRP A 167 4.28 -4.27 -13.06
CA TRP A 167 4.88 -5.56 -13.35
C TRP A 167 6.19 -5.44 -14.15
N GLU A 168 6.20 -4.59 -15.18
CA GLU A 168 7.40 -4.36 -16.00
C GLU A 168 8.52 -3.67 -15.24
N SER A 169 8.21 -2.52 -14.64
CA SER A 169 9.21 -1.66 -14.00
C SER A 169 9.72 -2.23 -12.67
N ARG A 170 8.93 -3.11 -12.02
CA ARG A 170 9.12 -3.53 -10.62
C ARG A 170 9.15 -2.33 -9.66
N LEU A 171 8.49 -1.24 -10.05
CA LEU A 171 8.37 -0.01 -9.28
C LEU A 171 6.90 0.31 -9.04
N PRO A 172 6.58 1.04 -7.96
CA PRO A 172 5.25 1.58 -7.75
C PRO A 172 4.86 2.52 -8.89
N VAL A 173 3.60 2.45 -9.32
CA VAL A 173 3.06 3.31 -10.37
C VAL A 173 1.82 4.00 -9.84
N PHE A 174 1.73 5.32 -10.04
CA PHE A 174 0.54 6.09 -9.75
C PHE A 174 0.00 6.76 -11.00
N GLN A 175 -1.33 6.81 -11.08
CA GLN A 175 -2.07 7.54 -12.08
C GLN A 175 -3.03 8.50 -11.37
N GLU A 176 -2.83 9.81 -11.59
CA GLU A 176 -3.67 10.87 -11.02
C GLU A 176 -5.09 10.83 -11.59
N ASP A 177 -5.22 10.60 -12.90
CA ASP A 177 -6.52 10.58 -13.56
C ASP A 177 -6.59 9.37 -14.48
N LEU A 178 -7.30 8.33 -14.02
CA LEU A 178 -7.56 7.11 -14.77
C LEU A 178 -8.45 7.36 -15.99
N GLY A 179 -9.29 8.40 -15.98
CA GLY A 179 -10.21 8.73 -17.07
C GLY A 179 -9.52 9.41 -18.26
N LYS A 180 -8.36 10.06 -18.04
CA LYS A 180 -7.54 10.67 -19.11
C LYS A 180 -6.41 9.79 -19.61
N GLY A 181 -6.19 8.63 -18.99
CA GLY A 181 -5.17 7.69 -19.45
C GLY A 181 -5.59 7.02 -20.75
N GLU A 182 -4.90 7.29 -21.86
CA GLU A 182 -5.15 6.69 -23.19
C GLU A 182 -5.13 5.14 -23.21
N ARG A 183 -4.77 4.49 -22.09
CA ARG A 183 -4.55 3.04 -21.96
C ARG A 183 -5.32 2.39 -20.80
N PHE A 184 -6.28 3.08 -20.16
CA PHE A 184 -7.06 2.47 -19.10
C PHE A 184 -8.25 1.68 -19.68
N LEU A 185 -8.04 0.36 -19.84
CA LEU A 185 -9.00 -0.58 -20.46
C LEU A 185 -10.42 -0.55 -19.86
N ARG A 186 -10.57 -0.03 -18.64
CA ARG A 186 -11.81 -0.06 -17.84
C ARG A 186 -12.32 1.34 -17.46
N ALA A 187 -11.88 2.38 -18.17
CA ALA A 187 -12.16 3.78 -17.85
C ALA A 187 -13.65 4.08 -17.69
N ASP A 188 -14.48 3.66 -18.64
CA ASP A 188 -15.91 3.96 -18.63
C ASP A 188 -16.62 3.43 -17.38
N SER A 189 -16.27 2.23 -16.92
CA SER A 189 -16.88 1.62 -15.74
C SER A 189 -16.32 2.18 -14.44
N ALA A 190 -15.03 2.54 -14.40
CA ALA A 190 -14.44 3.23 -13.26
C ALA A 190 -15.04 4.62 -13.05
N ILE A 191 -15.22 5.39 -14.14
CA ILE A 191 -15.82 6.73 -14.10
C ILE A 191 -17.25 6.66 -13.55
N LYS A 192 -18.05 5.67 -13.98
CA LYS A 192 -19.43 5.48 -13.49
C LYS A 192 -19.52 5.26 -11.99
N VAL A 193 -18.49 4.67 -11.38
CA VAL A 193 -18.43 4.40 -9.93
C VAL A 193 -17.52 5.40 -9.20
N GLY A 194 -17.09 6.47 -9.87
CA GLY A 194 -16.30 7.55 -9.29
C GLY A 194 -14.81 7.24 -9.07
N ILE A 195 -14.32 6.07 -9.49
CA ILE A 195 -12.91 5.70 -9.39
C ILE A 195 -12.10 6.50 -10.42
N ASN A 196 -11.12 7.27 -9.95
CA ASN A 196 -10.29 8.12 -10.79
C ASN A 196 -8.81 8.18 -10.39
N ARG A 197 -8.46 7.77 -9.17
CA ARG A 197 -7.09 7.58 -8.72
C ARG A 197 -6.71 6.11 -8.82
N GLY A 198 -5.47 5.84 -9.23
CA GLY A 198 -4.91 4.49 -9.17
C GLY A 198 -3.48 4.49 -8.65
N PHE A 199 -3.19 3.63 -7.69
CA PHE A 199 -1.86 3.35 -7.19
C PHE A 199 -1.60 1.85 -7.22
N VAL A 200 -0.51 1.42 -7.86
CA VAL A 200 -0.15 0.01 -7.95
C VAL A 200 1.21 -0.22 -7.32
N LEU A 201 1.26 -1.16 -6.39
CA LEU A 201 2.46 -1.58 -5.67
C LEU A 201 2.88 -2.99 -6.13
N PRO A 202 4.11 -3.18 -6.62
CA PRO A 202 4.68 -4.51 -6.78
C PRO A 202 4.77 -5.21 -5.42
N CYS A 203 4.37 -6.47 -5.37
CA CYS A 203 4.37 -7.24 -4.12
C CYS A 203 5.51 -8.25 -4.09
N ALA A 204 6.16 -8.37 -2.94
CA ALA A 204 7.06 -9.48 -2.68
C ALA A 204 6.26 -10.78 -2.54
N THR A 205 6.85 -11.88 -3.00
CA THR A 205 6.24 -13.20 -3.01
C THR A 205 7.35 -14.24 -2.98
N ARG A 206 7.06 -15.40 -2.40
CA ARG A 206 7.91 -16.58 -2.50
C ARG A 206 7.58 -17.32 -3.79
N GLY A 207 8.59 -17.59 -4.60
CA GLY A 207 8.46 -18.32 -5.87
C GLY A 207 8.50 -17.43 -7.11
N ALA A 208 8.07 -17.98 -8.25
CA ALA A 208 8.24 -17.36 -9.56
C ALA A 208 7.04 -16.49 -10.00
N SER A 209 5.88 -16.65 -9.38
CA SER A 209 4.70 -15.83 -9.68
C SER A 209 4.98 -14.37 -9.38
N THR A 210 4.37 -13.47 -10.14
CA THR A 210 4.45 -12.02 -9.89
C THR A 210 3.10 -11.48 -9.46
N TYR A 211 3.09 -10.75 -8.35
CA TYR A 211 1.89 -10.10 -7.83
C TYR A 211 2.05 -8.57 -7.84
N VAL A 212 0.97 -7.87 -8.14
CA VAL A 212 0.85 -6.44 -7.90
C VAL A 212 -0.47 -6.13 -7.19
N MET A 213 -0.44 -5.19 -6.27
CA MET A 213 -1.62 -4.71 -5.53
C MET A 213 -2.04 -3.35 -6.06
N ALA A 214 -3.24 -3.25 -6.60
CA ALA A 214 -3.82 -1.99 -7.04
C ALA A 214 -4.78 -1.44 -5.98
N PHE A 215 -4.60 -0.19 -5.61
CA PHE A 215 -5.52 0.62 -4.82
C PHE A 215 -6.16 1.63 -5.77
N LEU A 216 -7.49 1.61 -5.84
CA LEU A 216 -8.28 2.46 -6.71
C LEU A 216 -9.27 3.22 -5.85
N SER A 217 -9.36 4.54 -6.03
CA SER A 217 -10.24 5.36 -5.21
C SER A 217 -10.83 6.54 -5.97
N ALA A 218 -11.85 7.15 -5.36
CA ALA A 218 -12.39 8.43 -5.79
C ALA A 218 -11.63 9.62 -5.18
N MET A 219 -11.78 10.80 -5.79
CA MET A 219 -11.24 12.07 -5.26
C MET A 219 -11.80 12.49 -3.90
N ALA A 220 -12.99 12.00 -3.54
CA ALA A 220 -13.62 12.29 -2.25
C ALA A 220 -12.89 11.57 -1.10
N THR A 221 -12.41 10.35 -1.37
CA THR A 221 -11.71 9.49 -0.43
C THR A 221 -10.37 9.07 -1.06
N PRO A 222 -9.35 9.94 -0.98
CA PRO A 222 -8.04 9.63 -1.55
C PRO A 222 -7.43 8.41 -0.87
N ILE A 223 -6.63 7.62 -1.58
CA ILE A 223 -6.00 6.40 -1.01
C ILE A 223 -5.21 6.75 0.25
N VAL A 224 -4.37 7.79 0.11
CA VAL A 224 -3.59 8.50 1.13
C VAL A 224 -3.49 9.97 0.70
N ARG A 225 -3.10 10.91 1.58
CA ARG A 225 -3.10 12.34 1.22
C ARG A 225 -1.91 12.75 0.35
N ARG A 226 -0.81 12.02 0.44
CA ARG A 226 0.35 12.15 -0.45
C ARG A 226 1.07 10.82 -0.55
N PHE A 227 1.60 10.52 -1.73
CA PHE A 227 2.57 9.45 -1.90
C PHE A 227 3.84 9.99 -2.55
N GLU A 228 4.96 9.34 -2.25
CA GLU A 228 6.23 9.58 -2.91
C GLU A 228 6.93 8.25 -3.18
N THR A 229 7.60 8.14 -4.31
CA THR A 229 8.50 7.03 -4.63
C THR A 229 9.94 7.50 -4.49
N TRP A 230 10.70 6.78 -3.67
CA TRP A 230 12.11 7.04 -3.41
C TRP A 230 12.94 5.86 -3.91
N LEU A 231 13.98 6.14 -4.69
CA LEU A 231 14.84 5.12 -5.30
C LEU A 231 16.20 5.08 -4.59
N PRO A 232 16.74 3.90 -4.28
CA PRO A 232 18.10 3.79 -3.79
C PRO A 232 19.11 4.14 -4.89
N ASP A 233 20.24 4.71 -4.49
CA ASP A 233 21.44 4.76 -5.32
C ASP A 233 22.07 3.37 -5.51
N ALA A 234 23.11 3.29 -6.34
CA ALA A 234 23.76 2.02 -6.67
C ALA A 234 24.34 1.30 -5.45
N ASP A 235 24.80 2.06 -4.46
CA ASP A 235 25.42 1.54 -3.24
C ASP A 235 24.41 1.28 -2.11
N GLY A 236 23.16 1.75 -2.25
CA GLY A 236 22.12 1.63 -1.24
C GLY A 236 22.33 2.53 -0.01
N GLU A 237 23.14 3.57 -0.15
CA GLU A 237 23.51 4.51 0.91
C GLU A 237 22.59 5.74 0.95
N ARG A 238 21.92 6.03 -0.17
CA ARG A 238 21.00 7.17 -0.27
C ARG A 238 19.74 6.82 -0.99
N LEU A 239 18.66 7.50 -0.62
CA LEU A 239 17.42 7.54 -1.38
C LEU A 239 17.24 8.89 -2.05
N THR A 240 16.85 8.91 -3.32
CA THR A 240 16.42 10.12 -4.04
C THR A 240 14.96 9.99 -4.46
N ARG A 241 14.21 11.10 -4.39
CA ARG A 241 12.79 11.10 -4.76
C ARG A 241 12.67 11.01 -6.28
N ALA A 242 12.04 9.96 -6.79
CA ALA A 242 11.70 9.86 -8.21
C ALA A 242 10.46 10.68 -8.59
N GLY A 243 9.57 10.92 -7.63
CA GLY A 243 8.37 11.72 -7.81
C GLY A 243 7.26 11.30 -6.88
N GLY A 244 6.09 11.90 -7.04
CA GLY A 244 4.93 11.62 -6.21
C GLY A 244 3.70 12.43 -6.59
N PHE A 245 2.71 12.42 -5.71
CA PHE A 245 1.52 13.28 -5.81
C PHE A 245 1.04 13.61 -4.40
N CYS A 246 0.46 14.79 -4.26
CA CYS A 246 -0.15 15.28 -3.05
C CYS A 246 -1.52 15.86 -3.37
N GLU A 247 -2.55 15.48 -2.63
CA GLU A 247 -3.91 16.00 -2.83
C GLU A 247 -4.00 17.52 -2.58
N VAL A 248 -3.02 18.10 -1.84
CA VAL A 248 -2.89 19.55 -1.64
C VAL A 248 -2.17 20.24 -2.79
N SER A 249 -0.95 19.76 -3.12
CA SER A 249 -0.02 20.45 -4.03
C SER A 249 0.06 19.88 -5.45
N GLY A 250 -0.65 18.79 -5.75
CA GLY A 250 -0.63 18.12 -7.05
C GLY A 250 0.62 17.26 -7.23
N THR A 251 1.14 17.23 -8.46
CA THR A 251 2.33 16.45 -8.82
C THR A 251 3.54 16.87 -7.97
N VAL A 252 4.20 15.89 -7.37
CA VAL A 252 5.47 16.08 -6.63
C VAL A 252 6.61 15.71 -7.59
N PRO A 253 7.48 16.66 -7.95
CA PRO A 253 8.57 16.37 -8.88
C PRO A 253 9.64 15.48 -8.25
N ALA A 254 10.47 14.89 -9.11
CA ALA A 254 11.72 14.27 -8.70
C ALA A 254 12.58 15.26 -7.90
N GLY A 255 13.34 14.75 -6.93
CA GLY A 255 14.36 15.52 -6.23
C GLY A 255 15.59 15.78 -7.10
N ASP A 256 16.35 16.81 -6.78
CA ASP A 256 17.69 17.01 -7.33
C ASP A 256 18.75 16.24 -6.51
N ASP A 257 20.03 16.36 -6.89
CA ASP A 257 21.14 15.65 -6.22
C ASP A 257 21.36 16.07 -4.74
N ARG A 258 20.74 17.16 -4.29
CA ARG A 258 20.79 17.63 -2.90
C ARG A 258 19.60 17.14 -2.09
N ASP A 259 18.56 16.65 -2.76
CA ASP A 259 17.34 16.12 -2.19
C ASP A 259 17.46 14.61 -1.91
N PHE A 260 18.33 14.24 -0.97
CA PHE A 260 18.53 12.83 -0.58
C PHE A 260 18.24 12.56 0.90
N ILE A 261 17.90 11.30 1.18
CA ILE A 261 17.79 10.73 2.53
C ILE A 261 18.93 9.73 2.70
N GLU A 262 19.68 9.87 3.79
CA GLU A 262 20.77 8.94 4.10
C GLU A 262 20.25 7.60 4.62
N ARG A 263 21.05 6.55 4.43
CA ARG A 263 20.79 5.22 5.00
C ARG A 263 20.52 5.31 6.50
N GLY A 264 19.39 4.75 6.94
CA GLY A 264 18.99 4.76 8.35
C GLY A 264 18.47 6.12 8.87
N GLN A 265 18.41 7.17 8.05
CA GLN A 265 17.87 8.47 8.46
C GLN A 265 16.34 8.48 8.42
N GLY A 266 15.73 8.85 9.55
CA GLY A 266 14.27 8.99 9.65
C GLY A 266 13.52 7.69 9.35
N THR A 267 12.22 7.81 9.07
CA THR A 267 11.35 6.67 8.77
C THR A 267 11.71 6.01 7.44
N LEU A 268 11.94 6.80 6.39
CA LEU A 268 12.22 6.29 5.04
C LEU A 268 13.59 5.61 4.94
N GLY A 269 14.65 6.24 5.47
CA GLY A 269 16.00 5.69 5.44
C GLY A 269 16.13 4.41 6.28
N ARG A 270 15.41 4.31 7.41
CA ARG A 270 15.34 3.07 8.20
C ARG A 270 14.61 1.96 7.45
N ALA A 271 13.51 2.25 6.77
CA ALA A 271 12.78 1.26 5.97
C ALA A 271 13.62 0.72 4.81
N ALA A 272 14.35 1.61 4.12
CA ALA A 272 15.30 1.21 3.08
C ALA A 272 16.41 0.30 3.64
N PHE A 273 16.97 0.67 4.78
CA PHE A 273 18.07 -0.07 5.39
C PHE A 273 17.66 -1.47 5.88
N SER A 274 16.49 -1.59 6.51
CA SER A 274 16.06 -2.86 7.13
C SER A 274 15.26 -3.76 6.20
N GLY A 275 14.67 -3.22 5.13
CA GLY A 275 13.67 -3.93 4.32
C GLY A 275 12.38 -4.23 5.09
N VAL A 276 12.13 -3.54 6.21
CA VAL A 276 10.92 -3.64 7.03
C VAL A 276 10.13 -2.34 6.88
N PRO A 277 8.80 -2.39 6.64
CA PRO A 277 7.96 -1.20 6.65
C PRO A 277 8.08 -0.42 7.97
N MET A 278 8.10 0.91 7.92
CA MET A 278 8.26 1.77 9.08
C MET A 278 7.12 2.77 9.19
N VAL A 279 6.77 3.16 10.41
CA VAL A 279 5.74 4.16 10.71
C VAL A 279 6.39 5.32 11.46
N GLY A 280 6.16 6.54 10.97
CA GLY A 280 6.44 7.79 11.65
C GLY A 280 5.12 8.49 12.01
N GLU A 281 4.75 8.48 13.29
CA GLU A 281 3.49 9.07 13.78
C GLU A 281 3.47 10.60 13.73
N SER A 282 4.64 11.24 13.55
CA SER A 282 4.77 12.68 13.36
C SER A 282 5.61 12.96 12.11
N ALA A 283 4.96 13.10 10.96
CA ALA A 283 5.62 13.38 9.70
C ALA A 283 6.36 14.72 9.73
N ALA A 284 5.81 15.74 10.39
CA ALA A 284 6.46 17.04 10.55
C ALA A 284 7.79 16.97 11.34
N SER A 285 7.96 15.95 12.19
CA SER A 285 9.18 15.72 12.97
C SER A 285 10.24 14.91 12.22
N GLU A 286 9.93 14.43 11.01
CA GLU A 286 10.90 13.71 10.19
C GLU A 286 12.09 14.62 9.81
N PRO A 287 13.31 14.07 9.76
CA PRO A 287 14.48 14.86 9.44
C PRO A 287 14.42 15.40 8.00
N GLY A 288 15.05 16.57 7.82
CA GLY A 288 15.36 17.10 6.50
C GLY A 288 14.13 17.38 5.63
N LEU A 289 14.14 16.84 4.42
CA LEU A 289 13.18 17.14 3.35
C LEU A 289 11.78 16.62 3.67
N VAL A 290 11.72 15.44 4.30
CA VAL A 290 10.46 14.78 4.61
C VAL A 290 9.63 15.62 5.58
N GLY A 291 10.20 16.05 6.71
CA GLY A 291 9.48 16.85 7.69
C GLY A 291 9.10 18.24 7.18
N ARG A 292 9.95 18.86 6.37
CA ARG A 292 9.63 20.15 5.72
C ARG A 292 8.45 20.01 4.74
N ALA A 293 8.48 18.99 3.89
CA ALA A 293 7.41 18.74 2.93
C ALA A 293 6.10 18.37 3.64
N ALA A 294 6.17 17.55 4.69
CA ALA A 294 5.02 17.18 5.52
C ALA A 294 4.40 18.40 6.21
N SER A 295 5.22 19.23 6.85
CA SER A 295 4.75 20.46 7.51
C SER A 295 4.09 21.42 6.53
N ALA A 296 4.69 21.61 5.35
CA ALA A 296 4.14 22.50 4.32
C ALA A 296 2.80 22.02 3.75
N ALA A 297 2.56 20.71 3.72
CA ALA A 297 1.34 20.10 3.23
C ALA A 297 0.32 19.77 4.34
N GLY A 298 0.64 20.04 5.61
CA GLY A 298 -0.22 19.72 6.75
C GLY A 298 -0.43 18.21 6.94
N LEU A 299 0.62 17.41 6.76
CA LEU A 299 0.59 15.96 6.87
C LEU A 299 1.03 15.52 8.27
N ASP A 300 0.28 14.60 8.86
CA ASP A 300 0.40 14.23 10.27
C ASP A 300 1.36 13.05 10.45
N ALA A 301 1.27 12.04 9.58
CA ALA A 301 2.02 10.80 9.71
C ALA A 301 2.56 10.30 8.36
N VAL A 302 3.58 9.44 8.42
CA VAL A 302 4.17 8.79 7.26
C VAL A 302 4.36 7.30 7.49
N VAL A 303 4.04 6.49 6.49
CA VAL A 303 4.36 5.07 6.43
C VAL A 303 5.32 4.86 5.27
N ALA A 304 6.50 4.30 5.54
CA ALA A 304 7.48 3.94 4.52
C ALA A 304 7.39 2.44 4.23
N VAL A 305 7.09 2.08 2.98
CA VAL A 305 6.93 0.71 2.52
C VAL A 305 8.06 0.35 1.55
N PRO A 306 9.00 -0.53 1.93
CA PRO A 306 10.06 -0.98 1.02
C PRO A 306 9.48 -1.93 -0.04
N VAL A 307 9.85 -1.69 -1.29
CA VAL A 307 9.59 -2.59 -2.41
C VAL A 307 10.86 -3.39 -2.66
N LEU A 308 10.82 -4.68 -2.31
CA LEU A 308 11.91 -5.61 -2.52
C LEU A 308 11.63 -6.48 -3.74
N HIS A 309 12.67 -6.78 -4.50
CA HIS A 309 12.63 -7.78 -5.56
C HIS A 309 13.93 -8.59 -5.50
N ASP A 310 13.82 -9.92 -5.39
CA ASP A 310 14.94 -10.85 -5.24
C ASP A 310 15.93 -10.43 -4.14
N GLY A 311 15.39 -9.96 -3.01
CA GLY A 311 16.17 -9.52 -1.85
C GLY A 311 16.85 -8.16 -2.01
N ARG A 312 16.64 -7.44 -3.11
CA ARG A 312 17.18 -6.10 -3.34
C ARG A 312 16.09 -5.04 -3.22
N LEU A 313 16.43 -3.92 -2.58
CA LEU A 313 15.58 -2.75 -2.53
C LEU A 313 15.47 -2.13 -3.93
N ARG A 314 14.23 -1.95 -4.40
CA ARG A 314 13.92 -1.29 -5.66
C ARG A 314 13.41 0.14 -5.44
N ALA A 315 12.62 0.33 -4.39
CA ALA A 315 12.12 1.63 -3.97
C ALA A 315 11.68 1.60 -2.51
N VAL A 316 11.51 2.76 -1.92
CA VAL A 316 10.67 2.99 -0.75
C VAL A 316 9.49 3.86 -1.17
N VAL A 317 8.28 3.42 -0.87
CA VAL A 317 7.08 4.24 -1.05
C VAL A 317 6.73 4.89 0.27
N ALA A 318 6.66 6.22 0.29
CA ALA A 318 6.19 6.95 1.44
C ALA A 318 4.71 7.29 1.25
N TRP A 319 3.87 6.87 2.20
CA TRP A 319 2.46 7.20 2.27
C TRP A 319 2.25 8.20 3.41
N TYR A 320 1.70 9.36 3.09
CA TYR A 320 1.42 10.38 4.09
C TYR A 320 -0.08 10.50 4.32
N PHE A 321 -0.41 10.65 5.59
CA PHE A 321 -1.75 10.84 6.08
C PHE A 321 -1.83 12.27 6.56
#